data_AF-A0A841E241-F1
#
_entry.id   AF-A0A841E241-F1
#
_cell.length_a   1.000
_cell.length_b   1.000
_cell.length_c   1.000
_cell.angle_alpha   90.00
_cell.angle_beta   90.00
_cell.angle_gamma   90.00
#
_symmetry.space_group_name_H-M   'P 1'
#
loop_
_entity.id
_entity.type
_entity.pdbx_description
1 polymer ?
#
loop_
_entity_poly.entity_id
_entity_poly.type
_entity_poly.pdbx_seq_one_letter_code
_entity_poly.pdbx_strand_id
1 'polypeptide(L)'
;MLARRRAVRAGGGVLAAGLLGGLAAVPQPAGRQLRFVVADADRGRVVLSAPVAAGAPVTLRYTHSVSKRPVEEEFSVGAEGGLRMQEMRFDTFGANLPAGSERIGSTRTTFLRERDGYRVLHHGRPLGRVGLMVNSSRSGQVLLLPDGRRVRLLDLAEYGTRVELGVEGGPGAWP
;
A
#
# COMPACT_ATOMS: atom_id res chain seq x y z
N MET A 1 63.01 -4.61 65.93
CA MET A 1 62.63 -4.09 64.60
C MET A 1 61.14 -4.28 64.40
N LEU A 2 60.47 -3.21 63.92
CA LEU A 2 59.14 -3.07 63.29
C LEU A 2 58.05 -4.12 63.62
N ALA A 3 56.99 -3.80 64.38
CA ALA A 3 55.87 -2.88 64.11
C ALA A 3 54.77 -3.45 63.19
N ARG A 4 53.53 -3.35 63.71
CA ARG A 4 52.24 -3.12 63.01
C ARG A 4 51.56 -4.32 62.36
N ARG A 5 50.22 -4.44 62.29
CA ARG A 5 49.00 -3.94 62.98
C ARG A 5 47.85 -4.38 62.06
N ARG A 6 46.72 -4.83 62.63
CA ARG A 6 45.32 -4.67 62.13
C ARG A 6 44.94 -5.45 60.85
N ALA A 7 43.69 -5.80 60.54
CA ALA A 7 42.38 -5.57 61.16
C ALA A 7 41.35 -6.61 60.63
N VAL A 8 40.29 -6.76 61.43
CA VAL A 8 39.02 -7.45 61.21
C VAL A 8 38.19 -6.77 60.12
N ARG A 9 37.35 -7.53 59.38
CA ARG A 9 36.07 -7.03 58.85
C ARG A 9 34.98 -8.11 58.88
N ALA A 10 33.89 -7.77 59.54
CA ALA A 10 32.58 -8.43 59.50
C ALA A 10 31.70 -7.77 58.43
N GLY A 11 30.71 -8.50 57.93
CA GLY A 11 29.57 -8.05 57.12
C GLY A 11 28.79 -9.30 56.71
N GLY A 12 27.48 -9.44 56.89
CA GLY A 12 26.41 -8.45 56.98
C GLY A 12 25.33 -8.91 55.99
N GLY A 13 24.29 -9.59 56.48
CA GLY A 13 23.24 -10.19 55.66
C GLY A 13 22.32 -9.15 55.01
N VAL A 14 21.78 -9.47 53.84
CA VAL A 14 20.78 -8.67 53.14
C VAL A 14 19.53 -9.52 52.87
N LEU A 15 18.41 -9.05 53.42
CA LEU A 15 17.04 -9.50 53.14
C LEU A 15 16.60 -8.94 51.78
N ALA A 16 16.16 -9.80 50.85
CA ALA A 16 15.58 -9.38 49.59
C ALA A 16 14.04 -9.31 49.72
N ALA A 17 13.50 -8.10 49.70
CA ALA A 17 12.07 -7.82 49.64
C ALA A 17 11.57 -7.97 48.18
N GLY A 18 10.50 -8.73 48.00
CA GLY A 18 9.85 -8.93 46.71
C GLY A 18 9.06 -7.70 46.26
N LEU A 19 9.32 -7.22 45.05
CA LEU A 19 8.52 -6.22 44.35
C LEU A 19 7.66 -6.93 43.29
N LEU A 20 6.39 -7.13 43.59
CA LEU A 20 5.35 -7.47 42.62
C LEU A 20 4.98 -6.20 41.84
N GLY A 21 5.77 -5.89 40.81
CA GLY A 21 5.44 -4.87 39.82
C GLY A 21 4.44 -5.43 38.81
N GLY A 22 3.15 -5.13 38.99
CA GLY A 22 2.16 -5.38 37.95
C GLY A 22 2.46 -4.52 36.73
N LEU A 23 2.85 -5.13 35.61
CA LEU A 23 2.80 -4.46 34.32
C LEU A 23 1.33 -4.20 34.00
N ALA A 24 0.87 -2.98 34.22
CA ALA A 24 -0.32 -2.49 33.54
C ALA A 24 -0.02 -2.58 32.04
N ALA A 25 -0.67 -3.51 31.34
CA ALA A 25 -0.63 -3.59 29.90
C ALA A 25 -1.20 -2.27 29.37
N VAL A 26 -0.31 -1.37 28.92
CA VAL A 26 -0.71 -0.17 28.21
C VAL A 26 -1.52 -0.66 27.01
N PRO A 27 -2.80 -0.28 26.87
CA PRO A 27 -3.56 -0.64 25.68
C PRO A 27 -2.83 -0.05 24.48
N GLN A 28 -2.19 -0.90 23.69
CA GLN A 28 -1.68 -0.48 22.39
C GLN A 28 -2.90 -0.04 21.59
N PRO A 29 -2.90 1.15 20.98
CA PRO A 29 -3.96 1.51 20.06
C PRO A 29 -4.03 0.39 19.03
N ALA A 30 -5.18 -0.29 18.94
CA ALA A 30 -5.41 -1.26 17.88
C ALA A 30 -5.10 -0.52 16.59
N GLY A 31 -4.01 -0.89 15.91
CA GLY A 31 -3.57 -0.21 14.71
C GLY A 31 -4.76 -0.11 13.77
N ARG A 32 -5.12 1.11 13.34
CA ARG A 32 -6.25 1.31 12.43
C ARG A 32 -6.06 0.37 11.24
N GLN A 33 -6.99 -0.55 11.05
CA GLN A 33 -6.93 -1.50 9.95
C GLN A 33 -6.88 -0.72 8.64
N LEU A 34 -5.88 -1.01 7.79
CA LEU A 34 -5.79 -0.37 6.48
C LEU A 34 -7.01 -0.75 5.64
N ARG A 35 -7.53 0.23 4.90
CA ARG A 35 -8.66 0.02 3.99
C ARG A 35 -8.33 0.57 2.62
N PHE A 36 -8.51 -0.25 1.60
CA PHE A 36 -8.55 0.24 0.23
C PHE A 36 -9.90 0.92 0.00
N VAL A 37 -9.86 2.13 -0.54
CA VAL A 37 -11.05 2.95 -0.77
C VAL A 37 -11.15 3.40 -2.21
N VAL A 38 -12.39 3.53 -2.68
CA VAL A 38 -12.74 4.28 -3.89
C VAL A 38 -13.67 5.38 -3.46
N ALA A 39 -13.28 6.63 -3.70
CA ALA A 39 -14.08 7.80 -3.40
C ALA A 39 -14.58 8.45 -4.68
N ASP A 40 -15.85 8.84 -4.71
CA ASP A 40 -16.37 9.86 -5.64
C ASP A 40 -15.70 11.18 -5.26
N ALA A 41 -14.79 11.66 -6.12
CA ALA A 41 -13.96 12.81 -5.84
C ALA A 41 -14.77 14.12 -5.85
N ASP A 42 -15.85 14.18 -6.62
CA ASP A 42 -16.68 15.36 -6.76
C ASP A 42 -17.64 15.51 -5.57
N ARG A 43 -18.14 14.38 -5.05
CA ARG A 43 -19.06 14.34 -3.90
C ARG A 43 -18.38 14.11 -2.55
N GLY A 44 -17.08 13.81 -2.54
CA GLY A 44 -16.34 13.50 -1.32
C GLY A 44 -16.84 12.25 -0.58
N ARG A 45 -17.44 11.29 -1.29
CA ARG A 45 -18.09 10.10 -0.69
C ARG A 45 -17.33 8.83 -1.05
N VAL A 46 -16.99 8.02 -0.04
CA VAL A 46 -16.47 6.67 -0.26
C VAL A 46 -17.58 5.76 -0.80
N VAL A 47 -17.38 5.21 -1.99
CA VAL A 47 -18.32 4.31 -2.69
C VAL A 47 -17.90 2.84 -2.60
N LEU A 48 -16.64 2.56 -2.27
CA LEU A 48 -16.12 1.24 -1.93
C LEU A 48 -15.12 1.37 -0.79
N SER A 49 -15.19 0.46 0.19
CA SER A 49 -14.18 0.35 1.24
C SER A 49 -13.98 -1.11 1.62
N ALA A 50 -12.76 -1.62 1.51
CA ALA A 50 -12.41 -3.00 1.80
C ALA A 50 -11.18 -3.08 2.73
N PRO A 51 -11.18 -3.96 3.76
CA PRO A 51 -9.99 -4.16 4.59
C PRO A 51 -8.86 -4.76 3.75
N VAL A 52 -7.63 -4.27 3.97
CA VAL A 52 -6.43 -4.74 3.27
C VAL A 52 -5.25 -4.80 4.24
N ALA A 53 -4.26 -5.62 3.91
CA ALA A 53 -2.98 -5.63 4.60
C ALA A 53 -1.97 -4.74 3.87
N ALA A 54 -0.94 -4.27 4.58
CA ALA A 54 0.21 -3.65 3.94
C ALA A 54 0.87 -4.65 2.98
N GLY A 55 1.30 -4.17 1.81
CA GLY A 55 1.84 -4.97 0.71
C GLY A 55 0.79 -5.73 -0.11
N ALA A 56 -0.49 -5.72 0.29
CA ALA A 56 -1.52 -6.45 -0.44
C ALA A 56 -1.70 -5.88 -1.87
N PRO A 57 -1.88 -6.74 -2.89
CA PRO A 57 -2.01 -6.31 -4.28
C PRO A 57 -3.44 -5.86 -4.60
N VAL A 58 -3.56 -4.76 -5.33
CA VAL A 58 -4.81 -4.32 -5.95
C VAL A 58 -4.54 -4.13 -7.44
N THR A 59 -5.31 -4.78 -8.31
CA THR A 59 -5.12 -4.69 -9.77
C THR A 59 -6.27 -3.94 -10.41
N LEU A 60 -5.96 -2.94 -11.24
CA LEU A 60 -6.92 -2.31 -12.15
C LEU A 60 -6.75 -2.89 -13.55
N ARG A 61 -7.79 -3.50 -14.10
CA ARG A 61 -7.86 -3.98 -15.48
C ARG A 61 -8.76 -3.07 -16.28
N TYR A 62 -8.33 -2.66 -17.46
CA TYR A 62 -9.13 -1.83 -18.36
C TYR A 62 -8.66 -1.94 -19.81
N THR A 63 -9.48 -1.48 -20.74
CA THR A 63 -9.15 -1.28 -22.15
C THR A 63 -8.75 0.17 -22.36
N HIS A 64 -7.52 0.40 -22.79
CA HIS A 64 -7.00 1.74 -22.99
C HIS A 64 -7.71 2.46 -24.15
N SER A 65 -8.06 3.73 -23.97
CA SER A 65 -8.99 4.44 -24.85
C SER A 65 -8.42 4.71 -26.25
N VAL A 66 -7.10 4.86 -26.38
CA VAL A 66 -6.44 5.12 -27.67
C VAL A 66 -6.12 3.80 -28.37
N SER A 67 -5.42 2.89 -27.70
CA SER A 67 -4.98 1.63 -28.30
C SER A 67 -6.12 0.62 -28.47
N LYS A 68 -7.21 0.75 -27.71
CA LYS A 68 -8.31 -0.23 -27.65
C LYS A 68 -7.82 -1.64 -27.27
N ARG A 69 -6.78 -1.69 -26.44
CA ARG A 69 -6.14 -2.92 -25.96
C ARG A 69 -6.21 -3.03 -24.43
N PRO A 70 -6.22 -4.25 -23.87
CA PRO A 70 -6.19 -4.44 -22.43
C PRO A 70 -4.89 -3.92 -21.82
N VAL A 71 -5.02 -3.33 -20.64
CA VAL A 71 -3.94 -2.91 -19.75
C VAL A 71 -4.28 -3.40 -18.36
N GLU A 72 -3.26 -3.88 -17.64
CA GLU A 72 -3.38 -4.21 -16.22
C GLU A 72 -2.35 -3.38 -15.44
N GLU A 73 -2.82 -2.65 -14.45
CA GLU A 73 -2.00 -1.89 -13.51
C GLU A 73 -2.09 -2.54 -12.14
N GLU A 74 -0.95 -2.94 -11.59
CA GLU A 74 -0.87 -3.54 -10.27
C GLU A 74 -0.30 -2.54 -9.27
N PHE A 75 -1.03 -2.36 -8.18
CA PHE A 75 -0.65 -1.53 -7.05
C PHE A 75 -0.42 -2.40 -5.82
N SER A 76 0.46 -1.96 -4.94
CA SER A 76 0.56 -2.48 -3.57
C SER A 76 0.11 -1.43 -2.56
N VAL A 77 -0.48 -1.90 -1.45
CA VAL A 77 -0.84 -1.05 -0.30
C VAL A 77 0.43 -0.68 0.48
N GLY A 78 0.72 0.61 0.63
CA GLY A 78 1.85 1.07 1.44
C GLY A 78 1.63 0.83 2.93
N ALA A 79 2.69 0.47 3.67
CA ALA A 79 2.63 0.28 5.12
C ALA A 79 2.23 1.58 5.86
N GLU A 80 2.72 2.71 5.38
CA GLU A 80 2.36 4.04 5.88
C GLU A 80 1.02 4.56 5.33
N GLY A 81 0.35 3.77 4.47
CA GLY A 81 -0.77 4.19 3.65
C GLY A 81 -0.37 4.54 2.20
N GLY A 82 -1.37 4.91 1.42
CA GLY A 82 -1.24 5.17 -0.02
C GLY A 82 -1.01 3.93 -0.89
N LEU A 83 -1.18 4.13 -2.20
CA LEU A 83 -0.89 3.14 -3.24
C LEU A 83 0.53 3.32 -3.78
N ARG A 84 1.14 2.20 -4.14
CA ARG A 84 2.45 2.15 -4.82
C ARG A 84 2.29 1.38 -6.12
N MET A 85 2.75 1.95 -7.24
CA MET A 85 2.76 1.28 -8.53
C MET A 85 3.81 0.17 -8.51
N GLN A 86 3.37 -1.07 -8.68
CA GLN A 86 4.27 -2.21 -8.83
C GLN A 86 4.64 -2.37 -10.30
N GLU A 87 3.64 -2.40 -11.17
CA GLU A 87 3.85 -2.67 -12.58
C GLU A 87 2.64 -2.41 -13.47
N MET A 88 2.92 -2.39 -14.77
CA MET A 88 1.93 -2.33 -15.82
C MET A 88 2.18 -3.46 -16.83
N ARG A 89 1.10 -4.10 -17.29
CA ARG A 89 1.13 -5.16 -18.31
C ARG A 89 0.36 -4.73 -19.54
N PHE A 90 0.93 -5.04 -20.71
CA PHE A 90 0.39 -4.72 -22.02
C PHE A 90 0.51 -5.93 -22.92
N ASP A 91 -0.49 -6.19 -23.75
CA ASP A 91 -0.47 -7.31 -24.70
C ASP A 91 0.23 -6.97 -26.02
N THR A 92 0.34 -5.69 -26.35
CA THR A 92 1.00 -5.19 -27.55
C THR A 92 1.73 -3.89 -27.29
N PHE A 93 2.69 -3.57 -28.15
CA PHE A 93 3.33 -2.28 -28.16
C PHE A 93 2.36 -1.20 -28.63
N GLY A 94 2.33 -0.04 -27.97
CA GLY A 94 1.41 1.03 -28.33
C GLY A 94 1.39 2.21 -27.35
N ALA A 95 0.33 3.01 -27.45
CA ALA A 95 0.15 4.18 -26.58
C ALA A 95 0.18 3.79 -25.09
N ASN A 96 0.81 4.64 -24.27
CA ASN A 96 1.05 4.47 -22.83
C ASN A 96 2.09 3.39 -22.45
N LEU A 97 2.63 2.64 -23.42
CA LEU A 97 3.79 1.78 -23.19
C LEU A 97 5.08 2.57 -23.50
N PRO A 98 6.03 2.66 -22.55
CA PRO A 98 7.31 3.31 -22.80
C PRO A 98 8.14 2.55 -23.84
N ALA A 99 9.06 3.25 -24.49
CA ALA A 99 9.98 2.66 -25.48
C ALA A 99 11.17 1.92 -24.83
N GLY A 100 11.22 1.85 -23.50
CA GLY A 100 12.31 1.24 -22.74
C GLY A 100 12.21 1.55 -21.26
N SER A 101 13.31 1.35 -20.55
CA SER A 101 13.41 1.73 -19.13
C SER A 101 13.48 3.24 -19.01
N GLU A 102 12.76 3.81 -18.04
CA GLU A 102 12.62 5.24 -17.84
C GLU A 102 12.94 5.64 -16.40
N ARG A 103 13.25 6.92 -16.18
CA ARG A 103 13.39 7.49 -14.84
C ARG A 103 12.19 8.39 -14.55
N ILE A 104 11.42 8.04 -13.53
CA ILE A 104 10.23 8.77 -13.09
C ILE A 104 10.45 9.19 -11.64
N GLY A 105 10.77 10.47 -11.43
CA GLY A 105 11.21 10.96 -10.13
C GLY A 105 12.46 10.22 -9.65
N SER A 106 12.41 9.66 -8.45
CA SER A 106 13.48 8.84 -7.86
C SER A 106 13.47 7.37 -8.29
N THR A 107 12.46 6.94 -9.07
CA THR A 107 12.30 5.54 -9.47
C THR A 107 12.80 5.33 -10.90
N ARG A 108 13.59 4.28 -11.11
CA ARG A 108 13.93 3.78 -12.45
C ARG A 108 13.06 2.57 -12.76
N THR A 109 12.36 2.56 -13.90
CA THR A 109 11.56 1.42 -14.32
C THR A 109 12.42 0.34 -14.98
N THR A 110 11.92 -0.89 -15.00
CA THR A 110 12.48 -1.97 -15.83
C THR A 110 11.48 -2.32 -16.93
N PHE A 111 11.94 -2.27 -18.18
CA PHE A 111 11.14 -2.66 -19.33
C PHE A 111 11.48 -4.10 -19.74
N LEU A 112 10.46 -4.95 -19.77
CA LEU A 112 10.58 -6.35 -20.14
C LEU A 112 9.70 -6.61 -21.36
N ARG A 113 10.30 -7.19 -22.40
CA ARG A 113 9.57 -7.79 -23.52
C ARG A 113 9.42 -9.28 -23.23
N GLU A 114 8.19 -9.72 -23.05
CA GLU A 114 7.85 -11.12 -22.78
C GLU A 114 7.30 -11.76 -24.06
N ARG A 115 7.06 -13.08 -24.03
CA ARG A 115 6.50 -13.81 -25.18
C ARG A 115 5.11 -13.30 -25.54
N ASP A 116 4.30 -13.00 -24.53
CA ASP A 116 2.87 -12.71 -24.67
C ASP A 116 2.54 -11.23 -24.45
N GLY A 117 3.56 -10.36 -24.45
CA GLY A 117 3.36 -8.93 -24.28
C GLY A 117 4.57 -8.21 -23.67
N TYR A 118 4.26 -7.17 -22.90
CA TYR A 118 5.24 -6.27 -22.30
C TYR A 118 4.89 -6.03 -20.84
N ARG A 119 5.93 -5.90 -20.02
CA ARG A 119 5.81 -5.61 -18.60
C ARG A 119 6.73 -4.46 -18.23
N VAL A 120 6.19 -3.49 -17.52
CA VAL A 120 6.93 -2.33 -17.01
C VAL A 120 6.92 -2.40 -15.49
N LEU A 121 8.06 -2.72 -14.90
CA LEU A 121 8.21 -2.77 -13.44
C LEU A 121 8.50 -1.37 -12.92
N HIS A 122 7.69 -0.91 -11.99
CA HIS A 122 7.82 0.38 -11.29
C HIS A 122 8.41 0.24 -9.89
N HIS A 123 8.71 -0.98 -9.42
CA HIS A 123 9.45 -1.22 -8.16
C HIS A 123 8.87 -0.51 -6.94
N GLY A 124 7.53 -0.43 -6.88
CA GLY A 124 6.83 0.24 -5.80
C GLY A 124 7.00 1.76 -5.82
N ARG A 125 6.88 2.39 -6.98
CA ARG A 125 6.85 3.86 -7.10
C ARG A 125 5.66 4.40 -6.28
N PRO A 126 5.87 5.32 -5.31
CA PRO A 126 4.76 5.87 -4.54
C PRO A 126 3.84 6.70 -5.44
N LEU A 127 2.54 6.42 -5.37
CA LEU A 127 1.49 7.23 -6.02
C LEU A 127 0.64 7.97 -5.00
N GLY A 128 0.47 7.40 -3.80
CA GLY A 128 -0.47 7.93 -2.81
C GLY A 128 -1.90 7.59 -3.21
N ARG A 129 -2.52 8.45 -4.02
CA ARG A 129 -3.88 8.29 -4.54
C ARG A 129 -3.87 8.24 -6.06
N VAL A 130 -4.79 7.50 -6.65
CA VAL A 130 -4.90 7.35 -8.11
C VAL A 130 -6.27 7.84 -8.56
N GLY A 131 -6.29 8.98 -9.24
CA GLY A 131 -7.50 9.54 -9.83
C GLY A 131 -7.76 8.99 -11.23
N LEU A 132 -9.00 8.64 -11.52
CA LEU A 132 -9.44 8.20 -12.84
C LEU A 132 -10.92 8.50 -13.08
N MET A 133 -11.30 8.59 -14.35
CA MET A 133 -12.69 8.76 -14.75
C MET A 133 -13.33 7.38 -14.92
N VAL A 134 -14.53 7.20 -14.35
CA VAL A 134 -15.38 6.06 -14.68
C VAL A 134 -15.83 6.21 -16.13
N ASN A 135 -15.51 5.21 -16.94
CA ASN A 135 -15.73 5.22 -18.38
C ASN A 135 -16.77 4.17 -18.76
N SER A 136 -17.15 4.13 -20.05
CA SER A 136 -18.19 3.24 -20.58
C SER A 136 -17.86 1.76 -20.36
N SER A 137 -18.85 0.88 -20.47
CA SER A 137 -18.66 -0.57 -20.35
C SER A 137 -17.59 -1.13 -21.29
N ARG A 138 -17.31 -0.45 -22.43
CA ARG A 138 -16.22 -0.80 -23.35
C ARG A 138 -14.82 -0.63 -22.76
N SER A 139 -14.64 0.26 -21.78
CA SER A 139 -13.37 0.37 -21.07
C SER A 139 -13.13 -0.82 -20.14
N GLY A 140 -14.17 -1.55 -19.73
CA GLY A 140 -14.04 -2.73 -18.89
C GLY A 140 -13.27 -2.49 -17.59
N GLN A 141 -13.39 -1.30 -16.98
CA GLN A 141 -12.68 -0.96 -15.74
C GLN A 141 -13.13 -1.84 -14.56
N VAL A 142 -12.26 -2.76 -14.16
CA VAL A 142 -12.48 -3.71 -13.06
C VAL A 142 -11.31 -3.67 -12.09
N LEU A 143 -11.62 -3.52 -10.81
CA LEU A 143 -10.69 -3.72 -9.71
C LEU A 143 -10.71 -5.18 -9.26
N LEU A 144 -9.53 -5.77 -9.11
CA LEU A 144 -9.31 -7.05 -8.43
C LEU A 144 -8.74 -6.75 -7.05
N LEU A 145 -9.47 -7.14 -6.02
CA LEU A 145 -9.09 -6.93 -4.62
C LEU A 145 -8.36 -8.17 -4.05
N PRO A 146 -7.55 -8.01 -2.98
CA PRO A 146 -6.82 -9.11 -2.36
C PRO A 146 -7.70 -10.27 -1.88
N ASP A 147 -8.96 -9.98 -1.52
CA ASP A 147 -9.96 -10.96 -1.08
C ASP A 147 -10.62 -11.72 -2.24
N GLY A 148 -10.14 -11.53 -3.47
CA GLY A 148 -10.65 -12.19 -4.68
C GLY A 148 -11.86 -11.50 -5.30
N ARG A 149 -12.40 -10.43 -4.70
CA ARG A 149 -13.52 -9.69 -5.29
C ARG A 149 -13.11 -9.00 -6.57
N ARG A 150 -14.06 -9.02 -7.51
CA ARG A 150 -14.00 -8.30 -8.79
C ARG A 150 -15.04 -7.19 -8.75
N VAL A 151 -14.60 -5.94 -8.79
CA VAL A 151 -15.48 -4.78 -8.66
C VAL A 151 -15.39 -3.94 -9.92
N ARG A 152 -16.49 -3.84 -10.68
CA ARG A 152 -16.57 -2.92 -11.82
C ARG A 152 -16.79 -1.50 -11.32
N LEU A 153 -16.07 -0.52 -11.86
CA LEU A 153 -16.24 0.87 -11.44
C LEU A 153 -17.62 1.43 -11.76
N LEU A 154 -18.23 0.97 -12.86
CA LEU A 154 -19.60 1.33 -13.24
C LEU A 154 -20.67 0.81 -12.27
N ASP A 155 -20.34 -0.14 -11.40
CA ASP A 155 -21.27 -0.62 -10.38
C ASP A 155 -21.16 0.23 -9.09
N LEU A 156 -20.15 1.11 -9.00
CA LEU A 156 -19.89 1.98 -7.85
C LEU A 156 -20.29 3.44 -8.10
N ALA A 157 -20.11 3.93 -9.32
CA ALA A 157 -20.36 5.31 -9.70
C ALA A 157 -20.79 5.43 -11.17
N GLU A 158 -21.42 6.54 -11.50
CA GLU A 158 -21.95 6.80 -12.83
C GLU A 158 -20.82 7.02 -13.86
N TYR A 159 -21.14 6.83 -15.14
CA TYR A 159 -20.24 7.21 -16.22
C TYR A 159 -19.86 8.69 -16.11
N GLY A 160 -18.58 8.99 -16.28
CA GLY A 160 -18.06 10.35 -16.19
C GLY A 160 -17.80 10.82 -14.77
N THR A 161 -18.11 10.04 -13.73
CA THR A 161 -17.69 10.38 -12.36
C THR A 161 -16.19 10.26 -12.23
N ARG A 162 -15.54 11.28 -11.64
CA ARG A 162 -14.16 11.17 -11.21
C ARG A 162 -14.10 10.39 -9.90
N VAL A 163 -13.40 9.25 -9.93
CA VAL A 163 -13.13 8.47 -8.72
C VAL A 163 -11.66 8.55 -8.36
N GLU A 164 -11.39 8.37 -7.08
CA GLU A 164 -10.04 8.29 -6.53
C GLU A 164 -9.85 6.98 -5.77
N LEU A 165 -8.85 6.21 -6.18
CA LEU A 165 -8.38 5.02 -5.48
C LEU A 165 -7.38 5.45 -4.41
N GLY A 166 -7.52 4.91 -3.20
CA GLY A 166 -6.64 5.26 -2.10
C GLY A 166 -6.57 4.20 -1.02
N VAL A 167 -5.79 4.50 0.01
CA VAL A 167 -5.69 3.70 1.22
C VAL A 167 -5.91 4.61 2.43
N GLU A 168 -6.85 4.22 3.28
CA GLU A 168 -7.15 4.86 4.55
C GLU A 168 -6.66 3.98 5.72
N GLY A 169 -6.57 4.56 6.92
CA GLY A 169 -6.21 3.83 8.13
C GLY A 169 -4.74 3.93 8.55
N GLY A 170 -3.83 4.19 7.61
CA GLY A 170 -2.39 4.26 7.89
C GLY A 170 -1.96 5.58 8.56
N PRO A 171 -0.74 5.65 9.13
CA PRO A 171 -0.18 6.88 9.70
C PRO A 171 -0.13 8.06 8.72
N GLY A 172 -0.02 7.78 7.41
CA GLY A 172 -0.05 8.75 6.32
C GLY A 172 -1.42 8.87 5.62
N ALA A 173 -2.47 8.19 6.10
CA ALA A 173 -3.82 8.40 5.61
C ALA A 173 -4.40 9.67 6.23
N TRP A 174 -4.47 10.75 5.45
CA TRP A 174 -5.13 12.00 5.85
C TRP A 174 -6.60 11.73 6.24
N PRO A 175 -7.17 12.45 7.23
CA PRO A 175 -8.57 12.33 7.66
C PRO A 175 -9.58 12.45 6.53
#